data_AF-G5A028-F1
#
_entry.id   AF-G5A028-F1
#
_cell.length_a   1.000
_cell.length_b   1.000
_cell.length_c   1.000
_cell.angle_alpha   90.00
_cell.angle_beta   90.00
_cell.angle_gamma   90.00
#
_symmetry.space_group_name_H-M   'P 1'
#
loop_
_entity.id
_entity.type
_entity.pdbx_description
1 polymer ?
#
loop_
_entity_poly.entity_id
_entity_poly.type
_entity_poly.pdbx_seq_one_letter_code
_entity_poly.pdbx_strand_id
1 'polypeptide(L)'
;MVLKTLILASRVQIDDNGSFMVLFRSVDPEARGIVKKDATSSSGFSIEKKEVWSDAFSWGLYEAAGDRGQHCRNYFGGFVSSLVTERSLEFWLMHILLIAVRCENEVIGPLFIMQ
;
A
#
# COMPACT_ATOMS: atom_id res chain seq x y z
N MET A 1 -5.64 3.42 -23.50
CA MET A 1 -5.73 2.81 -22.16
C MET A 1 -5.55 3.90 -21.13
N VAL A 2 -6.36 3.90 -20.06
CA VAL A 2 -6.21 4.81 -18.92
C VAL A 2 -6.03 3.95 -17.68
N LEU A 3 -4.89 4.10 -16.99
CA LEU A 3 -4.65 3.46 -15.70
C LEU A 3 -5.23 4.36 -14.61
N LYS A 4 -6.11 3.82 -13.78
CA LYS A 4 -6.69 4.50 -12.61
C LYS A 4 -6.25 3.78 -11.35
N THR A 5 -6.15 4.51 -10.25
CA THR A 5 -5.87 3.92 -8.94
C THR A 5 -6.75 4.59 -7.90
N LEU A 6 -7.39 3.79 -7.05
CA LEU A 6 -8.00 4.25 -5.81
C LEU A 6 -7.24 3.57 -4.68
N ILE A 7 -6.70 4.34 -3.75
CA ILE A 7 -5.82 3.82 -2.71
C ILE A 7 -6.46 4.04 -1.34
N LEU A 8 -6.60 2.96 -0.59
CA LEU A 8 -6.79 3.01 0.85
C LEU A 8 -5.42 3.12 1.51
N ALA A 9 -5.19 4.23 2.21
CA ALA A 9 -3.99 4.45 3.00
C ALA A 9 -4.30 4.25 4.49
N SER A 10 -3.50 3.44 5.18
CA SER A 10 -3.56 3.28 6.63
C SER A 10 -2.23 3.64 7.24
N ARG A 11 -2.25 4.38 8.35
CA ARG A 11 -1.06 4.83 9.08
C ARG A 11 -0.94 4.04 10.39
N VAL A 12 0.25 3.52 10.64
CA VAL A 12 0.61 2.83 11.87
C VAL A 12 1.79 3.58 12.48
N GLN A 13 1.68 3.98 13.74
CA GLN A 13 2.80 4.56 14.48
C GLN A 13 3.74 3.43 14.93
N ILE A 14 5.03 3.59 14.63
CA ILE A 14 6.06 2.59 14.97
C ILE A 14 6.68 2.93 16.32
N ASP A 15 6.95 4.20 16.58
CA ASP A 15 7.55 4.69 17.82
C ASP A 15 6.97 6.04 18.26
N ASP A 16 7.35 6.48 19.46
CA ASP A 16 6.96 7.78 20.01
C ASP A 16 7.75 8.97 19.42
N ASN A 17 8.81 8.69 18.66
CA ASN A 17 9.70 9.69 18.05
C ASN A 17 9.21 10.18 16.68
N GLY A 18 8.02 9.75 16.26
CA GLY A 18 7.42 10.21 15.00
C GLY A 18 7.80 9.36 13.80
N SER A 19 8.14 8.09 14.01
CA SER A 19 8.25 7.09 12.95
C SER A 19 6.90 6.45 12.66
N PHE A 20 6.54 6.37 11.37
CA PHE A 20 5.28 5.82 10.91
C PHE A 20 5.48 4.86 9.75
N MET A 21 4.72 3.78 9.75
CA MET A 21 4.50 2.98 8.56
C MET A 21 3.20 3.42 7.89
N VAL A 22 3.23 3.59 6.58
CA VAL A 22 2.01 3.80 5.79
C VAL A 22 1.82 2.61 4.86
N LEU A 23 0.66 1.97 5.00
CA LEU A 23 0.22 0.86 4.17
C LEU A 23 -0.71 1.42 3.09
N PHE A 24 -0.43 1.10 1.83
CA PHE A 24 -1.24 1.50 0.68
C PHE A 24 -1.84 0.26 0.04
N ARG A 25 -3.16 0.22 -0.05
CA ARG A 25 -3.88 -0.83 -0.76
C ARG A 25 -4.69 -0.23 -1.89
N SER A 26 -4.41 -0.65 -3.12
CA SER A 26 -5.27 -0.34 -4.24
C SER A 26 -6.60 -1.08 -4.07
N VAL A 27 -7.68 -0.40 -4.41
CA VAL A 27 -9.05 -0.91 -4.29
C VAL A 27 -9.71 -0.75 -5.64
N ASP A 28 -10.34 -1.81 -6.14
CA ASP A 28 -11.24 -1.71 -7.29
C ASP A 28 -12.55 -1.03 -6.85
N PRO A 29 -12.83 0.20 -7.31
CA PRO A 29 -14.03 0.92 -6.92
C PRO A 29 -15.31 0.34 -7.57
N GLU A 30 -15.20 -0.37 -8.70
CA GLU A 30 -16.35 -1.03 -9.31
C GLU A 30 -16.78 -2.23 -8.46
N ALA A 31 -15.82 -3.08 -8.08
CA ALA A 31 -16.06 -4.22 -7.20
C ALA A 31 -16.61 -3.83 -5.82
N ARG A 32 -16.33 -2.59 -5.37
CA ARG A 32 -16.83 -2.04 -4.10
C ARG A 32 -18.11 -1.20 -4.25
N GLY A 33 -18.65 -1.05 -5.46
CA GLY A 33 -19.84 -0.24 -5.72
C GLY A 33 -19.65 1.26 -5.46
N ILE A 34 -18.40 1.74 -5.42
CA ILE A 34 -18.04 3.15 -5.22
C ILE A 34 -18.29 3.92 -6.52
N VAL A 35 -17.96 3.32 -7.66
CA VAL A 35 -18.23 3.87 -8.99
C VAL A 35 -19.33 3.03 -9.63
N LYS A 36 -20.41 3.69 -10.05
CA LYS A 36 -21.44 3.05 -10.88
C LYS A 36 -20.98 3.09 -12.33
N LYS A 37 -20.98 1.94 -13.00
CA LYS A 37 -20.91 1.91 -14.46
C LYS A 37 -22.23 2.45 -14.99
N ASP A 38 -22.19 3.60 -15.65
CA ASP A 38 -23.35 4.09 -16.37
C ASP A 38 -23.67 3.10 -17.49
N ALA A 39 -24.76 2.36 -17.33
CA ALA A 39 -25.21 1.33 -18.28
C ALA A 39 -25.75 1.94 -19.61
N THR A 40 -25.55 3.23 -19.85
CA THR A 40 -26.19 4.01 -20.92
C THR A 40 -25.29 4.31 -22.14
N SER A 41 -24.09 3.76 -22.26
CA SER A 41 -23.24 3.98 -23.45
C SER A 41 -23.55 3.08 -24.65
N SER A 42 -24.82 2.67 -24.83
CA SER A 42 -25.23 1.76 -25.92
C SER A 42 -25.59 2.44 -27.26
N SER A 43 -25.22 3.70 -27.52
CA SER A 43 -25.54 4.33 -28.81
C SER A 43 -24.48 5.31 -29.30
N GLY A 44 -23.36 4.79 -29.80
CA GLY A 44 -22.43 5.56 -30.60
C GLY A 44 -21.07 4.89 -30.67
N PHE A 45 -20.51 4.81 -31.88
CA PHE A 45 -19.17 4.30 -32.14
C PHE A 45 -18.14 5.24 -31.52
N SER A 46 -18.00 5.20 -30.19
CA SER A 46 -16.97 5.91 -29.45
C SER A 46 -15.86 4.91 -29.13
N ILE A 47 -14.61 5.30 -29.41
CA ILE A 47 -13.44 4.54 -28.98
C ILE A 47 -13.33 4.76 -27.47
N GLU A 48 -14.13 4.03 -26.69
CA GLU A 48 -14.03 4.06 -25.23
C GLU A 48 -12.62 3.58 -24.86
N LYS A 49 -11.83 4.48 -24.26
CA LYS A 49 -10.49 4.12 -23.80
C LYS A 49 -10.66 3.06 -22.70
N LYS A 50 -10.13 1.85 -22.95
CA LYS A 50 -10.06 0.80 -21.92
C LYS A 50 -9.47 1.36 -20.62
N GLU A 51 -10.30 1.39 -19.58
CA GLU A 51 -9.90 1.75 -18.22
C GLU A 51 -9.40 0.49 -17.51
N VAL A 52 -8.27 0.63 -16.81
CA VAL A 52 -7.69 -0.44 -16.01
C VAL A 52 -7.49 0.12 -14.61
N TRP A 53 -8.07 -0.54 -13.61
CA TRP A 53 -7.84 -0.20 -12.21
C TRP A 53 -6.60 -0.94 -11.70
N SER A 54 -5.71 -0.20 -11.04
CA SER A 54 -4.50 -0.73 -10.43
C SER A 54 -4.86 -1.66 -9.28
N ASP A 55 -4.07 -2.74 -9.16
CA ASP A 55 -4.23 -3.74 -8.13
C ASP A 55 -2.87 -4.03 -7.47
N ALA A 56 -2.52 -3.20 -6.49
CA ALA A 56 -1.25 -3.25 -5.79
C ALA A 56 -1.40 -3.03 -4.30
N PHE A 57 -0.56 -3.70 -3.52
CA PHE A 57 -0.31 -3.38 -2.12
C PHE A 57 1.14 -2.91 -1.97
N SER A 58 1.36 -1.82 -1.24
CA SER A 58 2.71 -1.32 -0.95
C SER A 58 2.78 -0.74 0.45
N TRP A 59 4.00 -0.59 0.97
CA TRP A 59 4.23 0.08 2.23
C TRP A 59 5.51 0.92 2.18
N GLY A 60 5.53 1.96 3.00
CA GLY A 60 6.71 2.79 3.22
C GLY A 60 6.87 3.10 4.70
N LEU A 61 8.12 3.32 5.10
CA LEU A 61 8.49 3.82 6.42
C LEU A 61 8.78 5.31 6.29
N TYR A 62 8.30 6.08 7.25
CA TYR A 62 8.34 7.53 7.22
C TYR A 62 8.81 8.05 8.57
N GLU A 63 9.78 8.93 8.56
CA GLU A 63 10.32 9.56 9.77
C GLU A 63 10.16 11.07 9.68
N ALA A 64 9.84 11.71 10.80
CA ALA A 64 9.94 13.15 10.91
C ALA A 64 11.41 13.59 10.71
N ALA A 65 11.63 14.62 9.89
CA ALA A 65 12.96 15.09 9.55
C ALA A 65 13.04 16.63 9.56
N GLY A 66 14.26 17.15 9.63
CA GLY A 66 14.52 18.59 9.76
C GLY A 66 14.43 19.09 11.20
N ASP A 67 15.03 20.25 11.47
CA ASP A 67 15.26 20.76 12.83
C ASP A 67 14.00 20.94 13.68
N ARG A 68 12.81 20.99 13.06
CA ARG A 68 11.50 21.10 13.73
C ARG A 68 10.54 19.98 13.31
N GLY A 69 11.03 18.89 12.72
CA GLY A 69 10.19 17.80 12.21
C GLY A 69 9.29 18.21 11.04
N GLN A 70 9.61 19.29 10.32
CA GLN A 70 8.80 19.85 9.25
C GLN A 70 8.92 19.10 7.91
N HIS A 71 9.93 18.22 7.80
CA HIS A 71 10.11 17.36 6.64
C HIS A 71 9.72 15.92 6.99
N CYS A 72 9.59 15.11 5.96
CA CYS A 72 9.33 13.69 6.08
C CYS A 72 10.40 12.95 5.28
N ARG A 73 11.18 12.09 5.93
CA ARG A 73 12.09 11.17 5.25
C ARG A 73 11.33 9.89 4.95
N ASN A 74 11.38 9.45 3.69
CA ASN A 74 10.73 8.24 3.22
C ASN A 74 11.78 7.16 2.97
N TYR A 75 11.56 5.99 3.55
CA TYR A 75 12.26 4.76 3.19
C TYR A 75 11.28 3.81 2.50
N PHE A 76 11.64 3.40 1.30
CA PHE A 76 10.83 2.49 0.51
C PHE A 76 10.78 1.12 1.19
N GLY A 77 9.58 0.71 1.63
CA GLY A 77 9.39 -0.57 2.32
C GLY A 77 9.23 -1.73 1.34
N GLY A 78 8.44 -1.54 0.29
CA GLY A 78 8.22 -2.55 -0.75
C GLY A 78 6.83 -2.47 -1.39
N PHE A 79 6.60 -3.34 -2.38
CA PHE A 79 5.29 -3.54 -2.98
C PHE A 79 5.09 -5.00 -3.40
N VAL A 80 3.84 -5.41 -3.50
CA VAL A 80 3.40 -6.69 -4.02
C VAL A 80 2.20 -6.48 -4.94
N SER A 81 2.20 -7.18 -6.09
CA SER A 81 1.02 -7.28 -6.95
C SER A 81 -0.11 -7.98 -6.22
N SER A 82 -1.31 -7.43 -6.29
CA SER A 82 -2.40 -7.92 -5.46
C SER A 82 -2.99 -9.26 -5.95
N LEU A 83 -2.75 -9.66 -7.20
CA LEU A 83 -2.98 -11.02 -7.70
C LEU A 83 -2.27 -12.11 -6.87
N VAL A 84 -1.11 -11.79 -6.27
CA VAL A 84 -0.38 -12.69 -5.36
C VAL A 84 -1.05 -12.67 -3.98
N THR A 85 -1.56 -11.52 -3.56
CA THR A 85 -2.18 -11.30 -2.26
C THR A 85 -3.61 -11.87 -2.14
N GLU A 86 -4.36 -11.97 -3.23
CA GLU A 86 -5.71 -12.57 -3.22
C GLU A 86 -5.68 -14.10 -3.07
N ARG A 87 -4.56 -14.73 -3.43
CA ARG A 87 -4.46 -16.19 -3.52
C ARG A 87 -3.93 -16.87 -2.25
N SER A 88 -3.40 -16.14 -1.28
CA SER A 88 -2.75 -16.77 -0.12
C SER A 88 -2.82 -15.92 1.15
N LEU A 89 -3.60 -16.40 2.13
CA LEU A 89 -3.61 -15.87 3.50
C LEU A 89 -2.22 -16.02 4.16
N GLU A 90 -1.51 -17.11 3.86
CA GLU A 90 -0.16 -17.40 4.35
C GLU A 90 0.84 -16.35 3.85
N PHE A 91 0.69 -15.87 2.61
CA PHE A 91 1.50 -14.80 2.04
C PHE A 91 1.30 -13.48 2.79
N TRP A 92 0.06 -13.14 3.14
CA TRP A 92 -0.28 -11.97 3.94
C TRP A 92 0.27 -12.05 5.36
N LEU A 93 0.08 -13.20 6.02
CA LEU A 93 0.60 -13.45 7.36
C LEU A 93 2.12 -13.32 7.37
N MET A 94 2.82 -13.90 6.39
CA MET A 94 4.27 -13.75 6.26
C MET A 94 4.69 -12.30 6.00
N HIS A 95 3.96 -11.53 5.18
CA HIS A 95 4.30 -10.13 4.93
C HIS A 95 4.08 -9.25 6.16
N ILE A 96 2.97 -9.45 6.87
CA ILE A 96 2.70 -8.74 8.13
C ILE A 96 3.74 -9.12 9.19
N LEU A 97 4.11 -10.40 9.29
CA LEU A 97 5.17 -10.86 10.18
C LEU A 97 6.52 -10.27 9.80
N LEU A 98 6.88 -10.23 8.53
CA LEU A 98 8.13 -9.62 8.05
C LEU A 98 8.15 -8.11 8.24
N ILE A 99 7.00 -7.45 8.16
CA ILE A 99 6.85 -6.03 8.50
C ILE A 99 7.06 -5.84 10.01
N ALA A 100 6.43 -6.66 10.85
CA ALA A 100 6.57 -6.61 12.29
C ALA A 100 8.03 -6.87 12.72
N VAL A 101 8.68 -7.89 12.18
CA VAL A 101 10.10 -8.22 12.45
C VAL A 101 11.03 -7.09 12.02
N ARG A 102 10.74 -6.39 10.90
CA ARG A 102 11.53 -5.21 10.50
C ARG A 102 11.34 -4.05 11.46
N CYS A 103 10.11 -3.77 11.89
CA CYS A 103 9.84 -2.74 12.91
C CYS A 103 10.56 -3.08 14.22
N GLU A 104 10.52 -4.34 14.63
CA GLU A 104 11.20 -4.83 15.84
C GLU A 104 12.73 -4.72 15.72
N ASN A 105 13.30 -5.08 14.56
CA ASN A 105 14.73 -4.95 14.31
C ASN A 105 15.24 -3.49 14.31
N GLU A 106 14.43 -2.52 13.88
CA GLU A 106 14.83 -1.09 13.93
C GLU A 106 14.86 -0.55 15.38
N VAL A 107 14.02 -1.06 16.27
CA VAL A 107 13.94 -0.61 17.67
C VAL A 107 14.90 -1.38 18.58
N ILE A 108 15.05 -2.69 18.37
CA ILE A 108 15.76 -3.62 19.26
C ILE A 108 17.13 -4.02 18.68
N GLY A 109 17.37 -3.81 17.39
CA GLY A 109 18.50 -4.37 16.65
C GLY A 109 18.16 -5.75 16.06
N PRO A 110 19.00 -6.27 15.14
CA PRO A 110 18.71 -7.51 14.42
C PRO A 110 18.56 -8.71 15.37
N LEU A 111 17.36 -9.29 15.43
CA LEU A 111 17.03 -10.47 16.25
C LEU A 111 17.90 -11.70 15.94
N PHE A 112 18.52 -11.75 14.76
CA PHE A 112 19.33 -12.88 14.29
C PHE A 112 20.84 -12.60 14.24
N ILE A 113 21.32 -11.53 14.90
CA ILE A 113 22.75 -11.39 15.18
C ILE A 113 22.96 -11.52 16.69
N MET A 114 22.87 -12.76 17.16
CA MET A 114 23.57 -13.20 18.36
C MET A 114 24.42 -14.42 17.97
N GLN A 115 25.70 -14.13 17.76
CA GLN A 115 26.87 -15.02 17.65
C GLN A 115 27.02 -15.90 16.40
#